data_AF-A0A0B4DBC5-F1
#
_entry.id   AF-A0A0B4DBC5-F1
#
_cell.length_a   1.000
_cell.length_b   1.000
_cell.length_c   1.000
_cell.angle_alpha   90.00
_cell.angle_beta   90.00
_cell.angle_gamma   90.00
#
_symmetry.space_group_name_H-M   'P 1'
#
loop_
_entity.id
_entity.type
_entity.pdbx_description
1 polymer ?
#
loop_
_entity_poly.entity_id
_entity_poly.type
_entity_poly.pdbx_seq_one_letter_code
_entity_poly.pdbx_strand_id
1 'polypeptide(L)'
;MKKLTVEDLKDFRDYLRIPISDEQLDADPYRPPYFHPGFDAPEIAYLLERRRALGGSVPERRSGHQAVELPDAKSYEVAKRGSGKQQAATTMAFVRLLKDLLRDKKFGNRIVPIVPDESRTFGMDAFFPTAKIYSPAGQNYLSV
;
A
#
# COMPACT_ATOMS: atom_id res chain seq x y z
N MET A 1 4.98 -25.29 -18.21
CA MET A 1 4.50 -25.38 -19.60
C MET A 1 5.69 -25.04 -20.50
N LYS A 2 6.39 -26.04 -21.06
CA LYS A 2 7.79 -25.86 -21.51
C LYS A 2 7.95 -25.54 -23.01
N LYS A 3 6.95 -25.79 -23.86
CA LYS A 3 6.74 -25.28 -25.24
C LYS A 3 5.27 -25.55 -25.60
N LEU A 4 4.55 -24.58 -26.15
CA LEU A 4 3.22 -24.78 -26.77
C LEU A 4 3.46 -25.05 -28.26
N THR A 5 2.89 -26.12 -28.82
CA THR A 5 2.97 -26.39 -30.27
C THR A 5 1.91 -25.59 -31.03
N VAL A 6 2.03 -25.53 -32.36
CA VAL A 6 1.00 -24.90 -33.22
C VAL A 6 -0.33 -25.63 -33.10
N GLU A 7 -0.30 -26.96 -32.98
CA GLU A 7 -1.53 -27.75 -32.79
C GLU A 7 -2.20 -27.40 -31.45
N ASP A 8 -1.42 -27.26 -30.37
CA ASP A 8 -1.96 -26.82 -29.08
C ASP A 8 -2.60 -25.42 -29.17
N LEU A 9 -2.07 -24.52 -30.02
CA LEU A 9 -2.66 -23.20 -30.26
C LEU A 9 -3.99 -23.29 -31.03
N LYS A 10 -4.06 -24.15 -32.05
CA LYS A 10 -5.28 -24.40 -32.84
C LYS A 10 -6.38 -25.00 -31.96
N ASP A 11 -6.05 -26.03 -31.19
CA ASP A 11 -6.95 -26.64 -30.22
C ASP A 11 -7.45 -25.62 -29.18
N PHE A 12 -6.57 -24.77 -28.66
CA PHE A 12 -6.94 -23.75 -27.68
C PHE A 12 -7.85 -22.66 -28.27
N ARG A 13 -7.55 -22.18 -29.48
CA ARG A 13 -8.40 -21.25 -30.22
C ARG A 13 -9.80 -21.85 -30.43
N ASP A 14 -9.88 -23.09 -30.86
CA ASP A 14 -11.15 -23.76 -31.17
C ASP A 14 -11.97 -24.00 -29.90
N TYR A 15 -11.30 -24.39 -28.80
CA TYR A 15 -11.92 -24.50 -27.48
C TYR A 15 -12.53 -23.18 -27.01
N LEU A 16 -11.80 -22.06 -27.17
CA LEU A 16 -12.28 -20.73 -26.83
C LEU A 16 -13.18 -20.09 -27.89
N ARG A 17 -13.39 -20.76 -29.04
CA ARG A 17 -14.17 -20.29 -30.19
C ARG A 17 -13.70 -18.91 -30.70
N ILE A 18 -12.39 -18.70 -30.73
CA ILE A 18 -11.80 -17.44 -31.18
C ILE A 18 -11.69 -17.43 -32.72
N PRO A 19 -12.21 -16.42 -33.43
CA PRO A 19 -12.21 -16.36 -34.89
C PRO A 19 -10.84 -15.91 -35.46
N ILE A 20 -9.79 -16.70 -35.21
CA ILE A 20 -8.45 -16.54 -35.80
C ILE A 20 -8.25 -17.69 -36.80
N SER A 21 -7.84 -17.40 -38.04
CA SER A 21 -7.64 -18.45 -39.04
C SER A 21 -6.39 -19.29 -38.76
N ASP A 22 -6.33 -20.50 -39.33
CA ASP A 22 -5.14 -21.35 -39.30
C ASP A 22 -3.92 -20.64 -39.88
N GLU A 23 -4.09 -19.95 -41.01
CA GLU A 23 -3.02 -19.16 -41.67
C GLU A 23 -2.42 -18.11 -40.72
N GLN A 24 -3.25 -17.48 -39.87
CA GLN A 24 -2.79 -16.49 -38.91
C GLN A 24 -1.97 -17.11 -37.76
N LEU A 25 -2.25 -18.36 -37.37
CA LEU A 25 -1.48 -19.09 -36.37
C LEU A 25 -0.20 -19.70 -36.96
N ASP A 26 -0.27 -20.15 -38.22
CA ASP A 26 0.85 -20.77 -38.94
C ASP A 26 1.91 -19.75 -39.38
N ALA A 27 1.54 -18.47 -39.54
CA ALA A 27 2.44 -17.40 -39.97
C ALA A 27 3.56 -17.06 -38.96
N ASP A 28 3.25 -17.04 -37.66
CA ASP A 28 4.25 -16.86 -36.58
C ASP A 28 3.85 -17.67 -35.33
N PRO A 29 4.25 -18.95 -35.25
CA PRO A 29 3.97 -19.83 -34.11
C PRO A 29 4.47 -19.32 -32.76
N TYR A 30 5.47 -18.44 -32.76
CA TYR A 30 6.05 -17.89 -31.53
C TYR A 30 5.34 -16.63 -31.07
N ARG A 31 4.52 -16.02 -31.92
CA ARG A 31 3.78 -14.78 -31.66
C ARG A 31 2.34 -14.87 -32.18
N PRO A 32 1.51 -15.74 -31.59
CA PRO A 32 0.09 -15.81 -31.95
C PRO A 32 -0.57 -14.44 -31.79
N PRO A 33 -1.51 -14.07 -32.69
CA PRO A 33 -2.14 -12.76 -32.67
C PRO A 33 -3.03 -12.57 -31.45
N TYR A 34 -3.10 -11.33 -30.95
CA TYR A 34 -4.10 -10.97 -29.95
C TYR A 34 -5.49 -10.88 -30.58
N PHE A 35 -6.48 -11.43 -29.89
CA PHE A 35 -7.88 -11.27 -30.26
C PHE A 35 -8.54 -10.15 -29.48
N HIS A 36 -9.24 -9.27 -30.19
CA HIS A 36 -10.15 -8.28 -29.62
C HIS A 36 -11.45 -8.34 -30.42
N PRO A 37 -12.61 -8.64 -29.80
CA PRO A 37 -13.88 -8.84 -30.54
C PRO A 37 -14.44 -7.54 -31.16
N GLY A 38 -13.84 -6.40 -30.85
CA GLY A 38 -14.26 -5.07 -31.30
C GLY A 38 -14.87 -4.27 -30.14
N PHE A 39 -14.78 -2.94 -30.19
CA PHE A 39 -15.31 -2.10 -29.11
C PHE A 39 -16.85 -2.14 -29.03
N ASP A 40 -17.51 -2.46 -30.15
CA ASP A 40 -18.97 -2.57 -30.24
C ASP A 40 -19.49 -3.97 -29.87
N ALA A 41 -18.61 -4.91 -29.52
CA ALA A 41 -19.02 -6.26 -29.13
C ALA A 41 -19.79 -6.24 -27.79
N PRO A 42 -20.88 -7.02 -27.65
CA PRO A 42 -21.70 -7.04 -26.44
C PRO A 42 -20.91 -7.45 -25.19
N GLU A 43 -19.88 -8.29 -25.33
CA GLU A 43 -19.00 -8.72 -24.25
C GLU A 43 -18.13 -7.57 -23.74
N ILE A 44 -17.64 -6.69 -24.63
CA ILE A 44 -16.87 -5.50 -24.25
C ILE A 44 -17.77 -4.47 -23.58
N ALA A 45 -18.99 -4.25 -24.11
CA ALA A 45 -19.97 -3.37 -23.48
C ALA A 45 -20.29 -3.82 -22.05
N TYR A 46 -20.57 -5.11 -21.85
CA TYR A 46 -20.81 -5.70 -20.54
C TYR A 46 -19.59 -5.56 -19.60
N LEU A 47 -18.39 -5.89 -20.08
CA LEU A 47 -17.15 -5.77 -19.31
C LEU A 47 -16.95 -4.34 -18.79
N LEU A 48 -17.06 -3.35 -19.67
CA LEU A 48 -16.88 -1.94 -19.33
C LEU A 48 -17.97 -1.43 -18.38
N GLU A 49 -19.22 -1.84 -18.57
CA GLU A 49 -20.33 -1.50 -17.68
C GLU A 49 -20.07 -2.03 -16.26
N ARG A 50 -19.66 -3.31 -16.12
CA ARG A 50 -19.33 -3.89 -14.82
C ARG A 50 -18.16 -3.16 -14.16
N ARG A 51 -17.11 -2.79 -14.91
CA ARG A 51 -16.00 -1.99 -14.37
C ARG A 51 -16.46 -0.62 -13.88
N ARG A 52 -17.32 0.08 -14.63
CA ARG A 52 -17.87 1.37 -14.21
C ARG A 52 -18.70 1.23 -12.93
N ALA A 53 -19.57 0.22 -12.84
CA ALA A 53 -20.37 -0.06 -11.65
C ALA A 53 -19.51 -0.39 -10.42
N LEU A 54 -18.30 -0.93 -10.61
CA LEU A 54 -17.34 -1.27 -9.55
C LEU A 54 -16.30 -0.16 -9.27
N GLY A 55 -16.52 1.06 -9.76
CA GLY A 55 -15.67 2.21 -9.45
C GLY A 55 -14.43 2.38 -10.34
N GLY A 56 -14.44 1.81 -11.56
CA GLY A 56 -13.39 1.98 -12.57
C GLY A 56 -12.57 0.72 -12.79
N SER A 57 -11.40 0.83 -13.43
CA SER A 57 -10.49 -0.30 -13.70
C SER A 57 -9.46 -0.49 -12.59
N VAL A 58 -9.05 -1.74 -12.34
CA VAL A 58 -7.98 -2.10 -11.40
C VAL A 58 -7.09 -3.18 -12.05
N PRO A 59 -5.77 -3.22 -11.76
CA PRO A 59 -5.05 -2.35 -10.82
C PRO A 59 -4.85 -0.92 -11.33
N GLU A 60 -4.88 0.05 -10.42
CA GLU A 60 -4.58 1.46 -10.67
C GLU A 60 -3.62 1.98 -9.59
N ARG A 61 -2.65 2.82 -9.98
CA ARG A 61 -1.80 3.55 -9.04
C ARG A 61 -2.05 5.05 -9.17
N ARG A 62 -2.55 5.66 -8.09
CA ARG A 62 -2.77 7.12 -8.00
C ARG A 62 -1.46 7.82 -7.61
N SER A 63 -1.10 8.87 -8.33
CA SER A 63 0.11 9.69 -8.06
C SER A 63 -0.18 10.99 -7.31
N GLY A 64 -1.41 11.48 -7.34
CA GLY A 64 -1.84 12.65 -6.59
C GLY A 64 -1.87 12.39 -5.09
N HIS A 65 -1.39 13.36 -4.30
CA HIS A 65 -1.47 13.34 -2.84
C HIS A 65 -1.98 14.69 -2.34
N GLN A 66 -2.60 14.69 -1.16
CA GLN A 66 -2.92 15.93 -0.46
C GLN A 66 -1.66 16.46 0.21
N ALA A 67 -1.40 17.77 0.07
CA ALA A 67 -0.33 18.42 0.81
C ALA A 67 -0.55 18.26 2.32
N VAL A 68 0.54 18.00 3.04
CA VAL A 68 0.52 17.83 4.49
C VAL A 68 1.13 19.08 5.12
N GLU A 69 0.40 19.68 6.06
CA GLU A 69 0.94 20.76 6.89
C GLU A 69 1.93 20.17 7.90
N LEU A 70 3.18 20.65 7.86
CA LEU A 70 4.24 20.20 8.75
C LEU A 70 4.19 20.98 10.08
N PRO A 71 4.64 20.39 11.20
CA PRO A 71 4.77 21.11 12.46
C PRO A 71 5.70 22.33 12.33
N ASP A 72 5.38 23.40 13.05
CA ASP A 72 6.20 24.61 13.08
C ASP A 72 7.57 24.35 13.73
N ALA A 73 8.53 25.24 13.46
CA ALA A 73 9.88 25.20 14.04
C ALA A 73 9.89 25.09 15.58
N LYS A 74 8.86 25.64 16.23
CA LYS A 74 8.67 25.58 17.68
C LYS A 74 8.60 24.14 18.21
N SER A 75 8.01 23.22 17.47
CA SER A 75 7.91 21.80 17.83
C SER A 75 9.28 21.10 17.87
N TYR A 76 10.31 21.71 17.28
CA TYR A 76 11.67 21.17 17.21
C TYR A 76 12.66 21.88 18.15
N GLU A 77 12.29 22.99 18.79
CA GLU A 77 13.23 23.82 19.56
C GLU A 77 13.88 23.08 20.72
N VAL A 78 13.12 22.26 21.44
CA VAL A 78 13.63 21.48 22.57
C VAL A 78 14.71 20.50 22.12
N ALA A 79 14.47 19.79 21.02
CA ALA A 79 15.45 18.87 20.45
C ALA A 79 16.68 19.62 19.92
N LYS A 80 16.46 20.77 19.26
CA LYS A 80 17.53 21.61 18.69
C LYS A 80 18.45 22.22 19.75
N ARG A 81 17.92 22.52 20.95
CA ARG A 81 18.72 23.02 22.09
C ARG A 81 19.76 22.01 22.58
N GLY A 82 19.58 20.72 22.27
CA GLY A 82 20.44 19.64 22.72
C GLY A 82 20.25 19.29 24.20
N SER A 83 21.08 18.37 24.70
CA SER A 83 20.94 17.84 26.06
C SER A 83 21.51 18.75 27.15
N GLY A 84 22.15 19.86 26.77
CA GLY A 84 22.72 20.84 27.69
C GLY A 84 23.76 20.20 28.61
N LYS A 85 23.54 20.29 29.92
CA LYS A 85 24.45 19.73 30.94
C LYS A 85 24.16 18.27 31.30
N GLN A 86 23.03 17.72 30.87
CA GLN A 86 22.68 16.32 31.12
C GLN A 86 23.10 15.47 29.92
N GLN A 87 23.67 14.31 30.19
CA GLN A 87 23.88 13.31 29.15
C GLN A 87 22.53 12.68 28.81
N ALA A 88 22.27 12.51 27.51
CA ALA A 88 21.09 11.85 27.02
C ALA A 88 21.47 10.98 25.82
N ALA A 89 20.93 9.77 25.75
CA ALA A 89 21.03 8.95 24.55
C ALA A 89 20.20 9.59 23.43
N THR A 90 20.61 9.38 22.17
CA THR A 90 19.87 9.87 21.00
C THR A 90 18.45 9.30 20.94
N THR A 91 18.23 8.08 21.42
CA THR A 91 16.89 7.48 21.58
C THR A 91 16.01 8.30 22.53
N MET A 92 16.54 8.76 23.65
CA MET A 92 15.80 9.60 24.60
C MET A 92 15.44 10.95 23.97
N ALA A 93 16.37 11.55 23.21
CA ALA A 93 16.12 12.78 22.48
C ALA A 93 15.03 12.59 21.40
N PHE A 94 15.09 11.48 20.66
CA PHE A 94 14.09 11.10 19.66
C PHE A 94 12.71 10.92 20.28
N VAL A 95 12.59 10.17 21.39
CA VAL A 95 11.30 9.96 22.08
C VAL A 95 10.69 11.27 22.55
N ARG A 96 11.50 12.19 23.07
CA ARG A 96 11.03 13.52 23.48
C ARG A 96 10.51 14.33 22.29
N LEU A 97 11.26 14.36 21.19
CA LEU A 97 10.81 15.03 19.96
C LEU A 97 9.53 14.39 19.42
N LEU A 98 9.48 13.06 19.34
CA LEU A 98 8.31 12.32 18.85
C LEU A 98 7.07 12.62 19.70
N LYS A 99 7.21 12.77 21.02
CA LYS A 99 6.12 13.20 21.91
C LYS A 99 5.53 14.56 21.51
N ASP A 100 6.38 15.52 21.19
CA ASP A 100 5.94 16.86 20.80
C ASP A 100 5.28 16.85 19.42
N LEU A 101 5.82 16.08 18.47
CA LEU A 101 5.22 15.90 17.15
C LEU A 101 3.86 15.17 17.21
N LEU A 102 3.70 14.19 18.11
CA LEU A 102 2.43 13.50 18.34
C LEU A 102 1.34 14.41 18.91
N ARG A 103 1.72 15.51 19.58
CA ARG A 103 0.79 16.50 20.14
C ARG A 103 0.37 17.57 19.13
N ASP A 104 1.04 17.65 17.98
CA ASP A 104 0.65 18.56 16.92
C ASP A 104 -0.75 18.20 16.39
N LYS A 105 -1.68 19.16 16.40
CA LYS A 105 -3.09 18.92 16.07
C LYS A 105 -3.32 18.61 14.58
N LYS A 106 -2.41 19.03 13.70
CA LYS A 106 -2.57 18.90 12.24
C LYS A 106 -1.72 17.77 11.66
N PHE A 107 -0.66 17.39 12.37
CA PHE A 107 0.30 16.38 11.92
C PHE A 107 0.35 15.12 12.80
N GLY A 108 0.15 15.24 14.12
CA GLY A 108 0.38 14.16 15.07
C GLY A 108 -0.45 12.90 14.80
N ASN A 109 -1.67 13.07 14.28
CA ASN A 109 -2.57 11.97 13.89
C ASN A 109 -2.08 11.16 12.67
N ARG A 110 -1.05 11.63 11.96
CA ARG A 110 -0.43 10.94 10.82
C ARG A 110 0.76 10.09 11.22
N ILE A 111 1.27 10.25 12.44
CA ILE A 111 2.40 9.49 12.96
C ILE A 111 1.86 8.18 13.53
N VAL A 112 2.41 7.06 13.08
CA VAL A 112 2.08 5.72 13.57
C VAL A 112 3.33 5.08 14.15
N PRO A 113 3.56 5.21 15.48
CA PRO A 113 4.67 4.53 16.13
C PRO A 113 4.45 3.01 16.13
N ILE A 114 5.44 2.26 15.67
CA ILE A 114 5.46 0.79 15.68
C ILE A 114 6.64 0.36 16.53
N VAL A 115 6.40 -0.53 17.50
CA VAL A 115 7.45 -1.05 18.38
C VAL A 115 7.33 -2.57 18.49
N PRO A 116 8.43 -3.31 18.45
CA PRO A 116 8.42 -4.76 18.65
C PRO A 116 8.54 -5.09 20.14
N ASP A 117 7.41 -5.09 20.87
CA ASP A 117 7.25 -5.43 22.31
C ASP A 117 8.06 -4.56 23.32
N GLU A 118 9.35 -4.35 23.08
CA GLU A 118 10.36 -3.66 23.89
C GLU A 118 10.18 -2.12 24.00
N SER A 119 8.95 -1.64 24.09
CA SER A 119 8.58 -0.24 24.30
C SER A 119 9.35 0.45 25.44
N ARG A 120 9.54 -0.25 26.58
CA ARG A 120 10.25 0.26 27.76
C ARG A 120 11.74 0.42 27.50
N THR A 121 12.36 -0.50 26.76
CA THR A 121 13.79 -0.43 26.38
C THR A 121 14.08 0.86 25.62
N PHE A 122 13.16 1.28 24.77
CA PHE A 122 13.29 2.50 23.97
C PHE A 122 12.70 3.75 24.65
N GLY A 123 12.10 3.63 25.84
CA GLY A 123 11.43 4.73 26.54
C GLY A 123 10.13 5.21 25.87
N MET A 124 9.54 4.39 25.00
CA MET A 124 8.30 4.68 24.28
C MET A 124 7.05 4.42 25.14
N ASP A 125 7.19 3.73 26.27
CA ASP A 125 6.16 3.57 27.28
C ASP A 125 5.65 4.91 27.84
N ALA A 126 6.48 5.96 27.77
CA ALA A 126 6.11 7.34 28.06
C ALA A 126 4.92 7.86 27.22
N PHE A 127 4.59 7.23 26.10
CA PHE A 127 3.45 7.60 25.25
C PHE A 127 2.13 6.97 25.71
N PHE A 128 2.17 5.82 26.41
CA PHE A 128 0.99 5.01 26.71
C PHE A 128 -0.15 5.78 27.42
N PRO A 129 0.10 6.66 28.40
CA PRO A 129 -0.97 7.41 29.05
C PRO A 129 -1.73 8.35 28.10
N THR A 130 -1.06 8.82 27.05
CA THR A 130 -1.60 9.83 26.12
C THR A 130 -2.08 9.25 24.80
N ALA A 131 -1.27 8.41 24.15
CA ALA A 131 -1.53 7.85 22.82
C ALA A 131 -2.22 6.49 22.88
N LYS A 132 -2.15 5.81 24.04
CA LYS A 132 -2.64 4.44 24.26
C LYS A 132 -1.99 3.43 23.31
N ILE A 133 -2.43 2.18 23.37
CA ILE A 133 -2.00 1.09 22.48
C ILE A 133 -3.22 0.67 21.65
N TYR A 134 -3.04 0.53 20.34
CA TYR A 134 -4.09 0.00 19.48
C TYR A 134 -4.30 -1.49 19.76
N SER A 135 -5.41 -1.82 20.41
CA SER A 135 -5.88 -3.20 20.60
C SER A 135 -7.39 -3.28 20.31
N PRO A 136 -7.80 -3.66 19.09
CA PRO A 136 -9.22 -3.68 18.71
C PRO A 136 -10.01 -4.76 19.46
N ALA A 137 -9.36 -5.83 19.90
CA ALA A 137 -9.96 -6.90 20.69
C ALA A 137 -9.93 -6.62 22.21
N GLY A 138 -9.37 -5.50 22.65
CA GLY A 138 -9.16 -5.20 24.07
C GLY A 138 -8.04 -6.03 24.70
N GLN A 139 -7.97 -6.00 26.03
CA GLN A 139 -7.01 -6.78 26.82
C GLN A 139 -7.69 -8.07 27.29
N ASN A 140 -7.26 -9.22 26.73
CA ASN A 140 -7.84 -10.54 27.04
C ASN A 140 -7.07 -11.31 28.12
N TYR A 141 -6.11 -10.67 28.79
CA TYR A 141 -5.27 -11.28 29.83
C TYR A 141 -5.05 -10.30 30.98
N LEU A 142 -5.11 -10.81 32.21
CA LEU A 142 -4.71 -10.05 33.38
C LEU A 142 -3.18 -10.15 33.53
N SER A 143 -2.56 -9.06 33.99
CA SER A 143 -1.18 -9.12 34.47
C SER A 143 -1.15 -10.08 35.65
N VAL A 144 -0.23 -11.05 35.62
CA VAL A 144 0.23 -11.75 36.82
C VAL A 144 0.85 -10.77 37.79
#